data_AF-A0A7C0VI14-F1
#
_entry.id   AF-A0A7C0VI14-F1
#
_cell.length_a   1.000
_cell.length_b   1.000
_cell.length_c   1.000
_cell.angle_alpha   90.00
_cell.angle_beta   90.00
_cell.angle_gamma   90.00
#
_symmetry.space_group_name_H-M   'P 1'
#
loop_
_entity.id
_entity.type
_entity.pdbx_description
1 polymer ?
#
loop_
_entity_poly.entity_id
_entity_poly.type
_entity_poly.pdbx_seq_one_letter_code
_entity_poly.pdbx_strand_id
1 'polypeptide(L)'
;MTKLGVRSLLLAFFFSLILNNLVFCQERVIERIVALVESNIITLTDVQIASAFDLFNLGEKGEKSNSLAATLEKIIDLKLVLHLAKEEEMELDDEIFEESWKKWRAGLGEDKFVFYQKVFGVSEEDLKTLL
;
A
#
# COMPACT_ATOMS: atom_id res chain seq x y z
N MET A 1 -0.53 53.35 28.61
CA MET A 1 -0.95 52.30 27.66
C MET A 1 -0.44 50.96 28.17
N THR A 2 -1.28 49.94 28.08
CA THR A 2 -1.50 48.93 29.12
C THR A 2 -0.52 47.76 29.10
N LYS A 3 0.16 47.49 30.23
CA LYS A 3 0.95 46.26 30.48
C LYS A 3 0.17 44.96 30.22
N LEU A 4 -1.16 45.04 30.17
CA LEU A 4 -2.08 43.95 29.85
C LEU A 4 -2.06 43.54 28.37
N GLY A 5 -1.91 44.49 27.44
CA GLY A 5 -1.93 44.21 26.00
C GLY A 5 -0.69 43.44 25.53
N VAL A 6 0.47 43.75 26.11
CA VAL A 6 1.74 43.07 25.78
C VAL A 6 1.72 41.60 26.21
N ARG A 7 1.09 41.28 27.35
CA ARG A 7 0.95 39.90 27.84
C ARG A 7 0.03 39.06 26.96
N SER A 8 -1.05 39.65 26.47
CA SER A 8 -1.99 38.98 25.55
C SER A 8 -1.37 38.72 24.18
N LEU A 9 -0.57 39.67 23.67
CA LEU A 9 0.14 39.50 22.40
C LEU A 9 1.21 38.40 22.49
N LEU A 10 1.94 38.35 23.61
CA LEU A 10 2.93 37.30 23.87
C LEU A 10 2.25 35.92 23.90
N LEU A 11 1.11 35.81 24.58
CA LEU A 11 0.36 34.56 24.70
C LEU A 11 -0.11 34.05 23.32
N ALA A 12 -0.62 34.95 22.47
CA ALA A 12 -1.04 34.62 21.12
C ALA A 12 0.14 34.16 20.24
N PHE A 13 1.31 34.78 20.40
CA PHE A 13 2.52 34.39 19.70
C PHE A 13 2.98 32.98 20.11
N PHE A 14 3.03 32.68 21.41
CA PHE A 14 3.37 31.34 21.89
C PHE A 14 2.35 30.29 21.46
N PHE A 15 1.06 30.63 21.48
CA PHE A 15 -0.01 29.73 21.03
C PHE A 15 0.12 29.41 19.53
N SER A 16 0.40 30.41 18.69
CA SER A 16 0.70 30.21 17.26
C SER A 16 1.96 29.36 17.04
N LEU A 17 3.00 29.57 17.84
CA LEU A 17 4.24 28.80 17.75
C LEU A 17 4.01 27.32 18.11
N ILE A 18 3.20 27.05 19.15
CA ILE A 18 2.84 25.70 19.57
C ILE A 18 1.98 25.01 18.52
N LEU A 19 0.98 25.70 17.94
CA LEU A 19 0.17 25.14 16.86
C LEU A 19 1.00 24.80 15.62
N ASN A 20 1.94 25.67 15.21
CA ASN A 20 2.81 25.38 14.07
C ASN A 20 3.75 24.20 14.32
N ASN A 21 4.23 24.00 15.55
CA ASN A 21 5.09 22.86 15.88
C ASN A 21 4.31 21.54 16.04
N LEU A 22 3.05 21.58 16.47
CA LEU A 22 2.22 20.37 16.54
C LEU A 22 1.94 19.76 15.16
N VAL A 23 1.83 20.60 14.12
CA VAL A 23 1.65 20.15 12.72
C VAL A 23 2.88 19.40 12.21
N PHE A 24 4.07 19.63 12.77
CA PHE A 24 5.32 18.99 12.34
C PHE A 24 5.63 17.67 13.04
N CYS A 25 4.78 17.22 13.98
CA CYS A 25 4.93 15.92 14.61
C CYS A 25 4.19 14.83 13.81
N GLN A 26 4.41 14.78 12.49
CA GLN A 26 4.04 13.60 11.72
C GLN A 26 5.02 12.48 12.09
N GLU A 27 4.49 11.44 12.72
CA GLU A 27 5.15 10.16 12.87
C GLU A 27 5.70 9.73 11.51
N ARG A 28 7.04 9.64 11.38
CA ARG A 28 7.65 9.07 10.18
C ARG A 28 7.25 7.60 10.15
N VAL A 29 6.24 7.26 9.35
CA VAL A 29 5.93 5.88 8.99
C VAL A 29 7.14 5.37 8.22
N ILE A 30 8.02 4.62 8.89
CA ILE A 30 9.08 3.88 8.21
C ILE A 30 8.39 2.69 7.58
N GLU A 31 8.10 2.77 6.28
CA GLU A 31 7.77 1.61 5.48
C GLU A 31 8.89 0.58 5.67
N ARG A 32 8.56 -0.53 6.31
CA ARG A 32 9.56 -1.56 6.64
C ARG A 32 9.84 -2.33 5.36
N ILE A 33 11.03 -2.19 4.80
CA ILE A 33 11.51 -3.05 3.72
C ILE A 33 11.60 -4.47 4.27
N VAL A 34 10.91 -5.41 3.63
CA VAL A 34 10.88 -6.83 4.01
C VAL A 34 11.66 -7.71 3.04
N ALA A 35 11.78 -7.30 1.78
CA ALA A 35 12.61 -7.96 0.78
C ALA A 35 13.09 -6.97 -0.30
N LEU A 36 14.17 -7.35 -0.96
CA LEU A 36 14.66 -6.74 -2.19
C LEU A 36 14.81 -7.87 -3.22
N VAL A 37 14.05 -7.79 -4.32
CA VAL A 37 14.10 -8.77 -5.41
C VAL A 37 14.54 -8.03 -6.65
N GLU A 38 15.76 -8.31 -7.09
CA GLU A 38 16.48 -7.51 -8.09
C GLU A 38 16.54 -6.02 -7.70
N SER A 39 15.81 -5.17 -8.44
CA SER A 39 15.69 -3.72 -8.18
C SER A 39 14.34 -3.32 -7.58
N ASN A 40 13.49 -4.28 -7.22
CA ASN A 40 12.17 -4.02 -6.63
C ASN A 40 12.24 -4.15 -5.11
N ILE A 41 11.91 -3.06 -4.42
CA ILE A 41 11.76 -3.04 -2.97
C ILE A 41 10.35 -3.54 -2.66
N ILE A 42 10.26 -4.53 -1.77
CA ILE A 42 8.99 -4.99 -1.23
C ILE A 42 8.91 -4.50 0.23
N THR A 43 7.88 -3.73 0.53
CA THR A 43 7.59 -3.20 1.85
C THR A 43 6.57 -4.07 2.58
N LEU A 44 6.52 -3.94 3.91
CA LEU A 44 5.48 -4.58 4.71
C LEU A 44 4.07 -4.11 4.29
N THR A 45 3.94 -2.86 3.84
CA THR A 45 2.68 -2.30 3.33
C THR A 45 2.22 -3.07 2.09
N ASP A 46 3.13 -3.36 1.15
CA ASP A 46 2.82 -4.13 -0.06
C ASP A 46 2.30 -5.53 0.30
N VAL A 47 2.94 -6.19 1.27
CA VAL A 47 2.51 -7.50 1.77
C VAL A 47 1.12 -7.42 2.43
N GLN A 48 0.86 -6.37 3.22
CA GLN A 48 -0.44 -6.17 3.88
C GLN A 48 -1.54 -5.87 2.88
N ILE A 49 -1.28 -5.04 1.87
CA ILE A 49 -2.20 -4.74 0.77
C ILE A 49 -2.51 -6.04 0.03
N ALA A 50 -1.50 -6.76 -0.45
CA ALA A 50 -1.70 -7.98 -1.21
C ALA A 50 -2.46 -9.06 -0.42
N SER A 51 -2.20 -9.16 0.89
CA SER A 51 -2.91 -10.07 1.78
C SER A 51 -4.38 -9.67 1.99
N ALA A 52 -4.65 -8.37 2.20
CA ALA A 52 -6.00 -7.87 2.43
C ALA A 52 -6.89 -7.99 1.19
N PHE A 53 -6.34 -7.67 0.02
CA PHE A 53 -7.01 -7.82 -1.25
C PHE A 53 -7.06 -9.28 -1.73
N ASP A 54 -6.34 -10.21 -1.07
CA ASP A 54 -6.34 -11.64 -1.43
C ASP A 54 -5.81 -11.87 -2.86
N LEU A 55 -4.80 -11.08 -3.29
CA LEU A 55 -4.30 -11.04 -4.68
C LEU A 55 -3.83 -12.41 -5.20
N PHE A 56 -3.36 -13.29 -4.30
CA PHE A 56 -2.71 -14.54 -4.69
C PHE A 56 -3.45 -15.82 -4.28
N ASN A 57 -4.72 -15.71 -3.86
CA ASN A 57 -5.53 -16.86 -3.44
C ASN A 57 -6.80 -17.03 -4.30
N LEU A 58 -6.66 -16.78 -5.61
CA LEU A 58 -7.73 -16.97 -6.58
C LEU A 58 -8.17 -18.45 -6.66
N GLY A 59 -9.28 -18.77 -6.02
CA GLY A 59 -10.00 -20.04 -6.22
C GLY A 59 -9.74 -21.13 -5.18
N GLU A 60 -8.81 -20.94 -4.23
CA GLU A 60 -8.62 -21.89 -3.14
C GLU A 60 -9.61 -21.61 -2.00
N LYS A 61 -10.70 -22.39 -1.96
CA LYS A 61 -11.62 -22.48 -0.80
C LYS A 61 -11.00 -23.23 0.40
N GLY A 62 -9.68 -23.41 0.41
CA GLY A 62 -8.92 -24.11 1.45
C GLY A 62 -8.55 -23.20 2.62
N GLU A 63 -8.09 -23.82 3.70
CA GLU A 63 -7.69 -23.15 4.93
C GLU A 63 -6.67 -22.04 4.62
N LYS A 64 -7.11 -20.80 4.84
CA LYS A 64 -6.33 -19.59 4.59
C LYS A 64 -5.07 -19.61 5.45
N SER A 65 -3.97 -20.09 4.91
CA SER A 65 -2.63 -19.74 5.39
C SER A 65 -2.37 -18.27 5.03
N ASN A 66 -3.12 -17.36 5.66
CA ASN A 66 -3.00 -15.92 5.56
C ASN A 66 -1.79 -15.40 6.36
N SER A 67 -0.68 -16.14 6.34
CA SER A 67 0.54 -15.63 6.94
C SER A 67 1.13 -14.58 5.99
N LEU A 68 1.56 -13.45 6.57
CA LEU A 68 2.26 -12.42 5.79
C LEU A 68 3.52 -12.98 5.12
N ALA A 69 4.15 -14.00 5.71
CA ALA A 69 5.27 -14.71 5.12
C ALA A 69 4.89 -15.41 3.81
N ALA A 70 3.78 -16.15 3.78
CA ALA A 70 3.30 -16.79 2.56
C ALA A 70 2.90 -15.76 1.48
N THR A 71 2.30 -14.63 1.88
CA THR A 71 2.04 -13.54 0.93
C THR A 71 3.33 -12.94 0.38
N LEU A 72 4.33 -12.73 1.23
CA LEU A 72 5.64 -12.23 0.80
C LEU A 72 6.33 -13.18 -0.18
N GLU A 73 6.32 -14.49 0.09
CA GLU A 73 6.87 -15.50 -0.83
C GLU A 73 6.21 -15.42 -2.21
N LYS A 74 4.87 -15.33 -2.26
CA LYS A 74 4.15 -15.19 -3.54
C LYS A 74 4.47 -13.89 -4.28
N ILE A 75 4.68 -12.78 -3.57
CA ILE A 75 5.12 -11.51 -4.20
C ILE A 75 6.54 -11.67 -4.77
N ILE A 76 7.45 -12.30 -4.02
CA ILE A 76 8.83 -12.55 -4.47
C ILE A 76 8.82 -13.41 -5.73
N ASP A 77 8.08 -14.52 -5.72
CA ASP A 77 7.95 -15.42 -6.85
C ASP A 77 7.41 -14.70 -8.09
N LEU A 78 6.36 -13.88 -7.93
CA LEU A 78 5.82 -13.09 -9.03
C LEU A 78 6.86 -12.12 -9.60
N LYS A 79 7.52 -11.32 -8.75
CA LYS A 79 8.51 -10.34 -9.22
C LYS A 79 9.70 -11.02 -9.91
N LEU A 80 10.09 -12.22 -9.48
CA LEU A 80 11.10 -13.03 -10.16
C LEU A 80 10.62 -13.51 -11.52
N VAL A 81 9.40 -14.06 -11.62
CA VAL A 81 8.83 -14.52 -12.90
C VAL A 81 8.70 -13.37 -13.90
N LEU A 82 8.23 -12.21 -13.47
CA LEU A 82 8.14 -11.02 -14.34
C LEU A 82 9.51 -10.54 -14.82
N HIS A 83 10.52 -10.63 -13.96
CA HIS A 83 11.89 -10.30 -14.34
C HIS A 83 12.39 -11.26 -15.43
N LEU A 84 12.24 -12.57 -15.22
CA LEU A 84 12.63 -13.59 -16.20
C LEU A 84 11.86 -13.44 -17.52
N ALA A 85 10.55 -13.19 -17.46
CA ALA A 85 9.73 -12.97 -18.65
C ALA A 85 10.21 -11.76 -19.46
N LYS A 86 10.63 -10.68 -18.77
CA LYS A 86 11.21 -9.49 -19.42
C LYS A 86 12.57 -9.80 -20.07
N GLU A 87 13.42 -10.61 -19.44
CA GLU A 87 14.70 -11.02 -20.01
C GLU A 87 14.52 -11.85 -21.29
N GLU A 88 13.47 -12.66 -21.35
CA GLU A 88 13.10 -13.48 -22.51
C GLU A 88 12.26 -12.70 -23.55
N GLU A 89 12.12 -11.38 -23.41
CA GLU A 89 11.33 -10.51 -24.28
C GLU A 89 9.88 -11.00 -24.48
N MET A 90 9.30 -11.64 -23.45
CA MET A 90 7.92 -12.10 -23.50
C MET A 90 6.96 -10.91 -23.42
N GLU A 91 6.09 -10.78 -24.42
CA GLU A 91 4.99 -9.83 -24.39
C GLU A 91 3.84 -10.41 -23.55
N LEU A 92 3.40 -9.64 -22.55
CA LEU A 92 2.17 -9.92 -21.83
C LEU A 92 0.99 -9.36 -22.62
N ASP A 93 0.00 -10.20 -22.86
CA ASP A 93 -1.23 -9.77 -23.53
C ASP A 93 -2.09 -8.96 -22.55
N ASP A 94 -2.19 -7.66 -22.82
CA ASP A 94 -2.99 -6.71 -22.05
C ASP A 94 -4.47 -7.13 -21.97
N GLU A 95 -5.01 -7.76 -23.03
CA GLU A 95 -6.41 -8.21 -23.04
C GLU A 95 -6.61 -9.36 -22.03
N ILE A 96 -5.68 -10.32 -22.01
CA ILE A 96 -5.69 -11.43 -21.04
C ILE A 96 -5.52 -10.91 -19.61
N PHE A 97 -4.65 -9.92 -19.41
CA PHE A 97 -4.45 -9.30 -18.11
C PHE A 97 -5.73 -8.62 -17.62
N GLU A 98 -6.35 -7.77 -18.43
CA GLU A 98 -7.57 -7.06 -18.06
C GLU A 98 -8.77 -7.99 -17.84
N GLU A 99 -8.88 -9.09 -18.60
CA GLU A 99 -9.90 -10.10 -18.36
C GLU A 99 -9.70 -10.82 -17.02
N SER A 100 -8.45 -11.19 -16.72
CA SER A 100 -8.07 -11.84 -15.46
C SER A 100 -8.31 -10.92 -14.26
N TRP A 101 -7.96 -9.64 -14.40
CA TRP A 101 -8.20 -8.61 -13.42
C TRP A 101 -9.69 -8.43 -13.10
N LYS A 102 -10.54 -8.35 -14.14
CA LYS A 102 -12.01 -8.27 -13.97
C LYS A 102 -12.58 -9.48 -13.23
N LYS A 103 -12.12 -10.69 -13.58
CA LYS A 103 -12.54 -11.93 -12.90
C LYS A 103 -12.15 -11.93 -11.43
N TRP A 104 -10.91 -11.52 -11.11
CA TRP A 104 -10.46 -11.39 -9.72
C TRP A 104 -11.29 -10.38 -8.95
N ARG A 105 -11.51 -9.17 -9.51
CA ARG A 105 -12.29 -8.11 -8.86
C ARG A 105 -13.71 -8.56 -8.54
N ALA A 106 -14.35 -9.24 -9.50
CA ALA A 106 -15.67 -9.81 -9.31
C ALA A 106 -15.70 -10.87 -8.19
N GLY A 107 -14.62 -11.67 -8.05
CA GLY A 107 -14.48 -12.68 -7.00
C GLY A 107 -14.28 -12.09 -5.59
N LEU A 108 -13.54 -10.97 -5.48
CA LEU A 108 -13.34 -10.26 -4.21
C LEU A 108 -14.63 -9.59 -3.71
N GLY A 109 -15.39 -9.01 -4.64
CA GLY A 109 -16.63 -8.28 -4.38
C GLY A 109 -16.40 -6.79 -4.12
N GLU A 110 -17.30 -5.95 -4.64
CA GLU A 110 -17.15 -4.49 -4.67
C GLU A 110 -17.04 -3.87 -3.26
N ASP A 111 -17.86 -4.33 -2.30
CA ASP A 111 -17.84 -3.81 -0.93
C ASP A 111 -16.47 -3.97 -0.26
N LYS A 112 -15.84 -5.15 -0.43
CA LYS A 112 -14.50 -5.41 0.12
C LYS A 112 -13.44 -4.61 -0.61
N PHE A 113 -13.54 -4.51 -1.92
CA PHE A 113 -12.60 -3.76 -2.74
C PHE A 113 -12.59 -2.28 -2.32
N VAL A 114 -13.75 -1.63 -2.28
CA VAL A 114 -13.89 -0.22 -1.85
C VAL A 114 -13.44 -0.02 -0.40
N PHE A 115 -13.77 -0.97 0.49
CA PHE A 115 -13.33 -0.91 1.87
C PHE A 115 -11.81 -0.87 1.98
N TYR A 116 -11.10 -1.79 1.32
CA TYR A 116 -9.64 -1.85 1.41
C TYR A 116 -8.95 -0.71 0.67
N GLN A 117 -9.48 -0.23 -0.46
CA GLN A 117 -8.97 0.99 -1.10
C GLN A 117 -8.98 2.17 -0.13
N LYS A 118 -10.05 2.33 0.64
CA LYS A 118 -10.15 3.39 1.65
C LYS A 118 -9.22 3.17 2.85
N VAL A 119 -9.06 1.93 3.31
CA VAL A 119 -8.20 1.60 4.46
C VAL A 119 -6.73 1.84 4.15
N PHE A 120 -6.28 1.41 2.96
CA PHE A 120 -4.88 1.53 2.57
C PHE A 120 -4.57 2.82 1.79
N GLY A 121 -5.59 3.55 1.35
CA GLY A 121 -5.43 4.77 0.56
C GLY A 121 -4.85 4.51 -0.84
N VAL A 122 -5.18 3.35 -1.43
CA VAL A 122 -4.62 2.88 -2.71
C VAL A 122 -5.67 2.91 -3.82
N SER A 123 -5.24 3.27 -5.03
CA SER A 123 -6.05 3.18 -6.24
C SER A 123 -6.03 1.78 -6.85
N GLU A 124 -6.81 1.59 -7.90
CA GLU A 124 -6.79 0.35 -8.68
C GLU A 124 -5.48 0.18 -9.46
N GLU A 125 -4.95 1.28 -9.98
CA GLU A 125 -3.68 1.34 -10.69
C GLU A 125 -2.52 0.98 -9.76
N ASP A 126 -2.53 1.49 -8.52
CA ASP A 126 -1.53 1.13 -7.50
C ASP A 126 -1.51 -0.38 -7.25
N LEU A 127 -2.68 -1.02 -7.17
CA LEU A 127 -2.78 -2.48 -7.01
C LEU A 127 -2.23 -3.23 -8.21
N LYS A 128 -2.48 -2.75 -9.44
CA LYS A 128 -1.94 -3.36 -10.66
C LYS A 128 -0.40 -3.29 -10.70
N THR A 129 0.23 -2.30 -10.08
CA THR A 129 1.71 -2.24 -9.99
C THR A 129 2.33 -3.28 -9.05
N LEU A 130 1.54 -3.82 -8.11
CA LEU A 130 1.98 -4.95 -7.28
C LEU A 130 2.06 -6.24 -8.09
N LEU A 131 1.30 -6.32 -9.18
CA LEU A 131 1.33 -7.43 -10.12
C LEU A 131 2.43 -7.26 -11.18
#